data_AF-A0A9X6ABI2-F1
#
_entry.id   AF-A0A9X6ABI2-F1
#
_cell.length_a   1.000
_cell.length_b   1.000
_cell.length_c   1.000
_cell.angle_alpha   90.00
_cell.angle_beta   90.00
_cell.angle_gamma   90.00
#
_symmetry.space_group_name_H-M   'P 1'
#
loop_
_entity.id
_entity.type
_entity.pdbx_description
1 polymer ?
#
loop_
_entity_poly.entity_id
_entity_poly.type
_entity_poly.pdbx_seq_one_letter_code
_entity_poly.pdbx_strand_id
1 'polypeptide(L)'
;IRRWHTAARLDAPDTDRLDDYEHSLLTAVGTKPDLGRLATNPLMCGLICALHRDRRGYLPHGRQELYDAALSMLLSRRDEERDMFAPERTGGIHLTELPQVQLLQRLAYWLIRNNQSEMDRDRAERIVADVLPSLPSAAAQGDAPAILRHLLVRSGLLREPTLGTVEFVHRTFQDYLGARAAVEDGDFGLLARNAFDSQWSDVIRMAVAHARPRERATLLADLTKSAEETSGTAGTRIRLLA
;
A
#
# COMPACT_ATOMS: atom_id res chain seq x y z
N ILE A 1 -2.25 -16.46 -11.03
CA ILE A 1 -2.18 -17.64 -10.13
C ILE A 1 -1.32 -18.75 -10.70
N ARG A 2 -1.78 -19.52 -11.71
CA ARG A 2 -0.99 -20.63 -12.29
C ARG A 2 0.42 -20.21 -12.72
N ARG A 3 0.52 -19.17 -13.56
CA ARG A 3 1.82 -18.62 -14.00
C ARG A 3 2.76 -18.23 -12.85
N TRP A 4 2.22 -17.65 -11.78
CA TRP A 4 3.01 -17.27 -10.62
C TRP A 4 3.54 -18.51 -9.88
N HIS A 5 2.70 -19.53 -9.69
CA HIS A 5 3.12 -20.79 -9.05
C HIS A 5 4.11 -21.55 -9.93
N THR A 6 3.96 -21.54 -11.26
CA THR A 6 4.95 -22.09 -12.20
C THR A 6 6.31 -21.44 -12.02
N ALA A 7 6.36 -20.10 -11.94
CA ALA A 7 7.61 -19.39 -11.69
C ALA A 7 8.17 -19.70 -10.29
N ALA A 8 7.33 -19.72 -9.25
CA ALA A 8 7.74 -19.99 -7.88
C ALA A 8 8.31 -21.40 -7.67
N ARG A 9 7.90 -22.39 -8.48
CA ARG A 9 8.46 -23.75 -8.46
C ARG A 9 9.92 -23.81 -8.89
N LEU A 10 10.38 -22.88 -9.74
CA LEU A 10 11.78 -22.87 -10.21
C LEU A 10 12.77 -22.61 -9.07
N ASP A 11 12.33 -21.89 -8.03
CA ASP A 11 13.17 -21.45 -6.92
C ASP A 11 12.82 -22.14 -5.59
N ALA A 12 11.95 -23.15 -5.58
CA ALA A 12 11.43 -23.76 -4.35
C ALA A 12 11.84 -25.24 -4.20
N PRO A 13 12.44 -25.64 -3.06
CA PRO A 13 12.82 -27.03 -2.81
C PRO A 13 11.62 -27.96 -2.48
N ASP A 14 10.45 -27.41 -2.18
CA ASP A 14 9.27 -28.14 -1.69
C ASP A 14 8.06 -27.88 -2.61
N THR A 15 8.00 -28.60 -3.74
CA THR A 15 7.03 -28.38 -4.82
C THR A 15 5.62 -28.86 -4.49
N ASP A 16 5.49 -29.92 -3.69
CA ASP A 16 4.20 -30.54 -3.39
C ASP A 16 3.28 -29.60 -2.61
N ARG A 17 3.86 -28.84 -1.66
CA ARG A 17 3.12 -27.80 -0.92
C ARG A 17 2.67 -26.63 -1.80
N LEU A 18 3.42 -26.32 -2.86
CA LEU A 18 3.05 -25.26 -3.80
C LEU A 18 1.84 -25.66 -4.65
N ASP A 19 1.69 -26.94 -4.97
CA ASP A 19 0.53 -27.45 -5.70
C ASP A 19 -0.74 -27.36 -4.86
N ASP A 20 -0.66 -27.74 -3.57
CA ASP A 20 -1.75 -27.55 -2.61
C ASP A 20 -2.14 -26.08 -2.47
N TYR A 21 -1.16 -25.17 -2.41
CA TYR A 21 -1.41 -23.73 -2.35
C TYR A 21 -2.01 -23.19 -3.63
N GLU A 22 -1.60 -23.66 -4.80
CA GLU A 22 -2.20 -23.27 -6.08
C GLU A 22 -3.68 -23.65 -6.11
N HIS A 23 -4.00 -24.90 -5.75
CA HIS A 23 -5.36 -25.44 -5.81
C HIS A 23 -6.29 -24.76 -4.81
N SER A 24 -5.84 -24.61 -3.56
CA SER A 24 -6.57 -23.89 -2.52
C SER A 24 -6.83 -22.44 -2.93
N LEU A 25 -5.83 -21.75 -3.49
CA LEU A 25 -5.99 -20.36 -3.89
C LEU A 25 -6.94 -20.19 -5.07
N LEU A 26 -6.87 -21.06 -6.09
CA LEU A 26 -7.82 -21.05 -7.20
C LEU A 26 -9.26 -21.23 -6.71
N THR A 27 -9.46 -22.14 -5.76
CA THR A 27 -10.77 -22.37 -5.12
C THR A 27 -11.22 -21.13 -4.35
N ALA A 28 -10.34 -20.53 -3.54
CA ALA A 28 -10.66 -19.33 -2.76
C ALA A 28 -11.04 -18.14 -3.66
N VAL A 29 -10.32 -17.92 -4.75
CA VAL A 29 -10.61 -16.82 -5.70
C VAL A 29 -11.91 -17.04 -6.47
N GLY A 30 -12.26 -18.30 -6.77
CA GLY A 30 -13.54 -18.65 -7.41
C GLY A 30 -14.74 -18.58 -6.48
N THR A 31 -14.55 -18.83 -5.17
CA THR A 31 -15.64 -18.89 -4.19
C THR A 31 -15.85 -17.59 -3.42
N LYS A 32 -14.84 -16.71 -3.34
CA LYS A 32 -14.90 -15.41 -2.65
C LYS A 32 -14.90 -14.25 -3.65
N PRO A 33 -16.06 -13.62 -3.94
CA PRO A 33 -16.16 -12.56 -4.95
C PRO A 33 -15.23 -11.36 -4.71
N ASP A 34 -15.00 -10.98 -3.45
CA ASP A 34 -14.09 -9.88 -3.09
C ASP A 34 -12.64 -10.19 -3.47
N LEU A 35 -12.19 -11.41 -3.17
CA LEU A 35 -10.85 -11.87 -3.53
C LEU A 35 -10.72 -12.01 -5.06
N GLY A 36 -11.78 -12.52 -5.71
CA GLY A 36 -11.92 -12.60 -7.16
C GLY A 36 -11.71 -11.25 -7.84
N ARG A 37 -12.45 -10.22 -7.41
CA ARG A 37 -12.32 -8.86 -7.92
C ARG A 37 -10.91 -8.32 -7.74
N LEU A 38 -10.29 -8.56 -6.58
CA LEU A 38 -8.94 -8.08 -6.30
C LEU A 38 -7.89 -8.76 -7.19
N ALA A 39 -8.02 -10.06 -7.40
CA ALA A 39 -7.08 -10.86 -8.20
C ALA A 39 -7.15 -10.56 -9.71
N THR A 40 -8.09 -9.73 -10.17
CA THR A 40 -8.14 -9.25 -11.58
C THR A 40 -6.98 -8.33 -11.93
N ASN A 41 -6.45 -7.59 -10.95
CA ASN A 41 -5.25 -6.78 -11.14
C ASN A 41 -4.01 -7.70 -11.03
N PRO A 42 -3.14 -7.80 -12.06
CA PRO A 42 -1.97 -8.68 -12.05
C PRO A 42 -1.07 -8.48 -10.84
N LEU A 43 -0.95 -7.24 -10.36
CA LEU A 43 -0.22 -6.90 -9.16
C LEU A 43 -0.78 -7.61 -7.93
N MET A 44 -2.08 -7.38 -7.69
CA MET A 44 -2.80 -7.93 -6.55
C MET A 44 -2.84 -9.45 -6.63
N CYS A 45 -2.98 -10.00 -7.84
CA CYS A 45 -2.87 -11.44 -8.06
C CYS A 45 -1.52 -11.98 -7.57
N GLY A 46 -0.42 -11.36 -7.98
CA GLY A 46 0.92 -11.75 -7.54
C GLY A 46 1.10 -11.63 -6.02
N LEU A 47 0.61 -10.53 -5.44
CA LEU A 47 0.66 -10.28 -4.00
C LEU A 47 -0.16 -11.30 -3.19
N ILE A 48 -1.38 -11.61 -3.63
CA ILE A 48 -2.23 -12.64 -3.03
C ILE A 48 -1.53 -14.00 -3.10
N CYS A 49 -0.89 -14.33 -4.24
CA CYS A 49 -0.16 -15.59 -4.36
C CYS A 49 1.03 -15.65 -3.38
N ALA A 50 1.82 -14.58 -3.29
CA ALA A 50 2.94 -14.47 -2.37
C ALA A 50 2.48 -14.58 -0.91
N LEU A 51 1.44 -13.84 -0.54
CA LEU A 51 0.88 -13.83 0.82
C LEU A 51 0.25 -15.17 1.21
N HIS A 52 -0.47 -15.82 0.29
CA HIS A 52 -1.06 -17.14 0.53
C HIS A 52 0.00 -18.19 0.78
N ARG A 53 1.11 -18.18 0.02
CA ARG A 53 2.27 -19.05 0.26
C ARG A 53 2.92 -18.73 1.61
N ASP A 54 3.17 -17.45 1.87
CA ASP A 54 3.80 -16.96 3.10
C ASP A 54 3.05 -17.42 4.35
N ARG A 55 1.73 -17.28 4.35
CA ARG A 55 0.83 -17.64 5.46
C ARG A 55 0.30 -19.07 5.40
N ARG A 56 0.99 -19.96 4.69
CA ARG A 56 0.69 -21.41 4.61
C ARG A 56 -0.77 -21.72 4.22
N GLY A 57 -1.33 -20.96 3.29
CA GLY A 57 -2.68 -21.17 2.77
C GLY A 57 -3.75 -20.28 3.39
N TYR A 58 -3.42 -19.44 4.37
CA TYR A 58 -4.37 -18.51 4.97
C TYR A 58 -4.39 -17.18 4.22
N LEU A 59 -5.58 -16.69 3.89
CA LEU A 59 -5.81 -15.33 3.41
C LEU A 59 -6.86 -14.62 4.28
N PRO A 60 -6.62 -13.34 4.63
CA PRO A 60 -7.63 -12.50 5.24
C PRO A 60 -8.90 -12.39 4.39
N HIS A 61 -10.02 -12.04 5.03
CA HIS A 61 -11.32 -11.99 4.38
C HIS A 61 -11.62 -10.60 3.83
N GLY A 62 -11.11 -9.55 4.49
CA GLY A 62 -11.27 -8.16 4.07
C GLY A 62 -10.19 -7.68 3.10
N ARG A 63 -10.57 -6.80 2.15
CA ARG A 63 -9.62 -6.11 1.27
C ARG A 63 -8.59 -5.31 2.06
N GLN A 64 -9.03 -4.60 3.11
CA GLN A 64 -8.13 -3.86 4.01
C GLN A 64 -7.16 -4.81 4.74
N GLU A 65 -7.68 -5.87 5.37
CA GLU A 65 -6.84 -6.86 6.06
C GLU A 65 -5.80 -7.51 5.14
N LEU A 66 -6.15 -7.73 3.87
CA LEU A 66 -5.22 -8.23 2.87
C LEU A 66 -4.09 -7.22 2.59
N TYR A 67 -4.42 -5.94 2.45
CA TYR A 67 -3.41 -4.90 2.27
C TYR A 67 -2.51 -4.77 3.49
N ASP A 68 -3.07 -4.79 4.70
CA ASP A 68 -2.29 -4.76 5.95
C ASP A 68 -1.39 -5.99 6.07
N ALA A 69 -1.92 -7.18 5.77
CA ALA A 69 -1.15 -8.42 5.78
C ALA A 69 -0.01 -8.42 4.75
N ALA A 70 -0.26 -7.89 3.55
CA ALA A 70 0.72 -7.71 2.52
C ALA A 70 1.80 -6.70 2.89
N LEU A 71 1.40 -5.57 3.47
CA LEU A 71 2.31 -4.52 3.94
C LEU A 71 3.24 -5.07 5.01
N SER A 72 2.69 -5.75 6.02
CA SER A 72 3.48 -6.39 7.08
C SER A 72 4.44 -7.45 6.53
N MET A 73 4.02 -8.26 5.55
CA MET A 73 4.90 -9.23 4.87
C MET A 73 6.05 -8.54 4.12
N LEU A 74 5.78 -7.42 3.42
CA LEU A 74 6.79 -6.69 2.67
C LEU A 74 7.79 -5.96 3.57
N LEU A 75 7.34 -5.42 4.70
CA LEU A 75 8.15 -4.64 5.63
C LEU A 75 8.93 -5.50 6.63
N SER A 76 8.32 -6.55 7.18
CA SER A 76 8.93 -7.36 8.25
C SER A 76 9.86 -8.44 7.70
N ARG A 77 9.39 -9.23 6.73
CA ARG A 77 10.10 -10.45 6.31
C ARG A 77 11.29 -10.16 5.38
N ARG A 78 11.18 -9.12 4.54
CA ARG A 78 12.29 -8.72 3.66
C ARG A 78 13.48 -8.15 4.43
N ASP A 79 13.25 -7.57 5.60
CA ASP A 79 14.33 -7.04 6.42
C ASP A 79 15.09 -8.17 7.12
N GLU A 80 14.37 -9.15 7.70
CA GLU A 80 14.96 -10.36 8.30
C GLU A 80 15.76 -11.19 7.29
N GLU A 81 15.19 -11.46 6.11
CA GLU A 81 15.86 -12.24 5.07
C GLU A 81 17.11 -11.51 4.54
N ARG A 82 17.10 -10.18 4.42
CA ARG A 82 18.24 -9.41 3.89
C ARG A 82 19.30 -9.07 4.94
N ASP A 83 18.94 -8.93 6.21
CA ASP A 83 19.90 -8.75 7.30
C ASP A 83 20.78 -9.98 7.52
N MET A 84 20.27 -11.17 7.19
CA MET A 84 21.08 -12.39 7.15
C MET A 84 22.16 -12.35 6.04
N PHE A 85 21.94 -11.61 4.94
CA PHE A 85 22.84 -11.59 3.78
C PHE A 85 23.71 -10.34 3.65
N ALA A 86 23.32 -9.19 4.24
CA ALA A 86 24.05 -7.92 4.06
C ALA A 86 23.87 -6.91 5.22
N PRO A 87 24.36 -7.21 6.44
CA PRO A 87 24.25 -6.31 7.59
C PRO A 87 24.97 -4.96 7.38
N GLU A 88 26.04 -4.92 6.58
CA GLU A 88 26.86 -3.70 6.37
C GLU A 88 26.20 -2.65 5.45
N ARG A 89 25.22 -3.05 4.61
CA ARG A 89 24.59 -2.15 3.62
C ARG A 89 23.53 -1.21 4.21
N THR A 90 23.10 -1.44 5.44
CA THR A 90 21.97 -0.74 6.07
C THR A 90 22.38 0.37 7.02
N GLY A 91 23.69 0.54 7.26
CA GLY A 91 24.18 1.49 8.27
C GLY A 91 23.69 1.21 9.69
N GLY A 92 23.20 -0.01 9.97
CA GLY A 92 22.66 -0.41 11.27
C GLY A 92 21.23 0.02 11.58
N ILE A 93 20.47 0.52 10.58
CA ILE A 93 19.07 0.94 10.77
C ILE A 93 18.14 -0.27 10.67
N HIS A 94 17.36 -0.49 11.73
CA HIS A 94 16.30 -1.50 11.87
C HIS A 94 15.00 -0.82 12.32
N LEU A 95 14.17 -0.43 11.37
CA LEU A 95 12.88 0.19 11.67
C LEU A 95 11.81 -0.88 11.91
N THR A 96 11.08 -0.78 13.00
CA THR A 96 9.86 -1.59 13.19
C THR A 96 8.79 -1.17 12.18
N GLU A 97 7.77 -2.02 11.97
CA GLU A 97 6.73 -1.80 10.96
C GLU A 97 6.05 -0.43 11.11
N LEU A 98 5.67 -0.04 12.32
CA LEU A 98 4.87 1.17 12.57
C LEU A 98 5.56 2.48 12.06
N PRO A 99 6.81 2.81 12.46
CA PRO A 99 7.53 3.95 11.89
C PRO A 99 7.68 3.90 10.36
N GLN A 100 7.96 2.73 9.79
CA GLN A 100 8.06 2.59 8.33
C GLN A 100 6.74 2.97 7.67
N VAL A 101 5.62 2.43 8.15
CA VAL A 101 4.30 2.71 7.60
C VAL A 101 3.97 4.19 7.73
N GLN A 102 4.23 4.82 8.87
CA GLN A 102 3.94 6.25 9.07
C GLN A 102 4.75 7.14 8.12
N LEU A 103 6.04 6.84 7.90
CA LEU A 103 6.84 7.56 6.92
C LEU A 103 6.32 7.36 5.49
N LEU A 104 6.02 6.13 5.12
CA LEU A 104 5.50 5.78 3.79
C LEU A 104 4.12 6.42 3.53
N GLN A 105 3.25 6.51 4.55
CA GLN A 105 1.98 7.21 4.47
C GLN A 105 2.15 8.68 4.07
N ARG A 106 3.11 9.38 4.67
CA ARG A 106 3.33 10.81 4.38
C ARG A 106 3.89 11.03 2.99
N LEU A 107 4.77 10.15 2.52
CA LEU A 107 5.27 10.16 1.14
C LEU A 107 4.14 9.88 0.14
N ALA A 108 3.34 8.83 0.38
CA ALA A 108 2.21 8.47 -0.47
C ALA A 108 1.17 9.59 -0.54
N TYR A 109 0.86 10.19 0.61
CA TYR A 109 -0.10 11.28 0.70
C TYR A 109 0.32 12.50 -0.10
N TRP A 110 1.62 12.86 -0.04
CA TRP A 110 2.15 13.95 -0.85
C TRP A 110 1.97 13.69 -2.35
N LEU A 111 2.27 12.48 -2.83
CA LEU A 111 2.12 12.14 -4.25
C LEU A 111 0.67 12.27 -4.72
N ILE A 112 -0.27 11.71 -3.94
CA ILE A 112 -1.70 11.76 -4.28
C ILE A 112 -2.22 13.20 -4.26
N ARG A 113 -1.91 13.97 -3.22
CA ARG A 113 -2.37 15.36 -3.08
C ARG A 113 -1.86 16.26 -4.20
N ASN A 114 -0.66 16.00 -4.72
CA ASN A 114 -0.04 16.79 -5.80
C ASN A 114 -0.27 16.19 -7.19
N ASN A 115 -1.03 15.10 -7.30
CA ASN A 115 -1.26 14.35 -8.52
C ASN A 115 0.05 13.98 -9.26
N GLN A 116 1.06 13.53 -8.50
CA GLN A 116 2.36 13.13 -9.01
C GLN A 116 2.55 11.61 -8.89
N SER A 117 3.27 11.02 -9.84
CA SER A 117 3.71 9.62 -9.77
C SER A 117 5.07 9.47 -9.07
N GLU A 118 5.90 10.51 -9.11
CA GLU A 118 7.23 10.56 -8.50
C GLU A 118 7.49 11.89 -7.81
N MET A 119 8.49 11.94 -6.94
CA MET A 119 8.95 13.17 -6.29
C MET A 119 10.47 13.26 -6.31
N ASP A 120 10.99 14.49 -6.25
CA ASP A 120 12.42 14.70 -6.04
C ASP A 120 12.87 14.09 -4.71
N ARG A 121 14.07 13.53 -4.68
CA ARG A 121 14.66 12.97 -3.46
C ARG A 121 14.74 14.01 -2.35
N ASP A 122 15.14 15.24 -2.65
CA ASP A 122 15.18 16.34 -1.67
C ASP A 122 13.80 16.67 -1.10
N ARG A 123 12.72 16.42 -1.87
CA ARG A 123 11.36 16.54 -1.36
C ARG A 123 11.02 15.38 -0.42
N ALA A 124 11.37 14.14 -0.79
CA ALA A 124 11.17 12.98 0.06
C ALA A 124 11.93 13.11 1.39
N GLU A 125 13.18 13.56 1.36
CA GLU A 125 14.01 13.77 2.55
C GLU A 125 13.40 14.84 3.47
N ARG A 126 12.87 15.94 2.93
CA ARG A 126 12.15 16.94 3.73
C ARG A 126 10.89 16.35 4.39
N ILE A 127 10.09 15.58 3.65
CA ILE A 127 8.91 14.93 4.21
C ILE A 127 9.30 13.99 5.35
N VAL A 128 10.37 13.20 5.18
CA VAL A 128 10.89 12.33 6.24
C VAL A 128 11.36 13.18 7.43
N ALA A 129 12.12 14.25 7.20
CA ALA A 129 12.62 15.13 8.24
C ALA A 129 11.51 15.79 9.07
N ASP A 130 10.39 16.18 8.43
CA ASP A 130 9.25 16.78 9.11
C ASP A 130 8.54 15.78 10.04
N VAL A 131 8.55 14.50 9.69
CA VAL A 131 7.84 13.42 10.41
C VAL A 131 8.72 12.80 11.48
N LEU A 132 10.03 12.72 11.26
CA LEU A 132 10.97 12.02 12.11
C LEU A 132 10.93 12.42 13.61
N PRO A 133 10.74 13.71 13.99
CA PRO A 133 10.62 14.10 15.40
C PRO A 133 9.44 13.45 16.13
N SER A 134 8.38 13.06 15.41
CA SER A 134 7.22 12.35 15.96
C SER A 134 7.46 10.84 16.10
N LEU A 135 8.60 10.33 15.64
CA LEU A 135 8.97 8.91 15.61
C LEU A 135 10.30 8.66 16.34
N PRO A 136 10.33 8.71 17.69
CA PRO A 136 11.58 8.61 18.45
C PRO A 136 12.40 7.34 18.15
N SER A 137 11.73 6.21 17.88
CA SER A 137 12.38 4.95 17.55
C SER A 137 13.08 4.96 16.18
N ALA A 138 12.65 5.79 15.25
CA ALA A 138 13.31 6.00 13.96
C ALA A 138 14.37 7.10 14.07
N ALA A 139 14.04 8.22 14.73
CA ALA A 139 14.94 9.35 14.93
C ALA A 139 16.24 8.97 15.66
N ALA A 140 16.19 8.00 16.57
CA ALA A 140 17.34 7.48 17.28
C ALA A 140 18.32 6.68 16.39
N GLN A 141 17.89 6.27 15.19
CA GLN A 141 18.67 5.37 14.33
C GLN A 141 19.36 6.09 13.16
N GLY A 142 18.91 7.28 12.77
CA GLY A 142 19.51 8.04 11.69
C GLY A 142 18.77 9.33 11.37
N ASP A 143 19.40 10.16 10.54
CA ASP A 143 18.80 11.38 9.98
C ASP A 143 17.87 11.04 8.80
N ALA A 144 17.16 12.06 8.29
CA ALA A 144 16.19 11.86 7.23
C ALA A 144 16.78 11.22 5.93
N PRO A 145 17.97 11.62 5.44
CA PRO A 145 18.61 10.94 4.31
C PRO A 145 18.92 9.46 4.59
N ALA A 146 19.39 9.11 5.79
CA ALA A 146 19.68 7.72 6.16
C ALA A 146 18.40 6.88 6.26
N ILE A 147 17.36 7.42 6.90
CA ILE A 147 16.04 6.77 7.01
C ILE A 147 15.40 6.58 5.63
N LEU A 148 15.41 7.59 4.76
CA LEU A 148 14.87 7.47 3.40
C LEU A 148 15.62 6.40 2.60
N ARG A 149 16.95 6.37 2.71
CA ARG A 149 17.77 5.34 2.06
C ARG A 149 17.39 3.94 2.55
N HIS A 150 17.19 3.77 3.86
CA HIS A 150 16.71 2.50 4.41
C HIS A 150 15.37 2.11 3.78
N LEU A 151 14.39 3.02 3.70
CA LEU A 151 13.10 2.73 3.06
C LEU A 151 13.24 2.33 1.58
N LEU A 152 14.09 3.01 0.80
CA LEU A 152 14.34 2.70 -0.61
C LEU A 152 14.95 1.30 -0.81
N VAL A 153 15.85 0.90 0.08
CA VAL A 153 16.57 -0.37 -0.05
C VAL A 153 15.77 -1.53 0.56
N ARG A 154 15.05 -1.32 1.66
CA ARG A 154 14.50 -2.39 2.50
C ARG A 154 12.99 -2.58 2.37
N SER A 155 12.20 -1.52 2.33
CA SER A 155 10.72 -1.64 2.29
C SER A 155 10.23 -2.42 1.07
N GLY A 156 10.95 -2.29 -0.05
CA GLY A 156 10.52 -2.82 -1.34
C GLY A 156 9.21 -2.23 -1.87
N LEU A 157 8.78 -1.10 -1.28
CA LEU A 157 7.63 -0.30 -1.68
C LEU A 157 8.04 0.97 -2.42
N LEU A 158 9.25 1.47 -2.17
CA LEU A 158 9.84 2.61 -2.86
C LEU A 158 10.97 2.16 -3.79
N ARG A 159 11.20 2.94 -4.85
CA ARG A 159 12.37 2.84 -5.70
C ARG A 159 12.81 4.21 -6.21
N GLU A 160 14.05 4.25 -6.70
CA GLU A 160 14.64 5.39 -7.40
C GLU A 160 14.70 5.05 -8.90
N PRO A 161 13.69 5.43 -9.71
CA PRO A 161 13.60 5.02 -11.11
C PRO A 161 14.62 5.78 -11.98
N THR A 162 14.91 7.03 -11.62
CA THR A 162 16.00 7.83 -12.16
C THR A 162 16.78 8.45 -11.02
N LEU A 163 18.03 8.84 -11.27
CA LEU A 163 18.87 9.44 -10.24
C LEU A 163 18.19 10.69 -9.67
N GLY A 164 17.95 10.70 -8.36
CA GLY A 164 17.35 11.83 -7.66
C GLY A 164 15.82 11.85 -7.62
N THR A 165 15.13 10.82 -8.10
CA THR A 165 13.66 10.71 -7.95
C THR A 165 13.25 9.53 -7.08
N VAL A 166 12.08 9.63 -6.45
CA VAL A 166 11.51 8.59 -5.58
C VAL A 166 10.06 8.36 -6.00
N GLU A 167 9.71 7.09 -6.22
CA GLU A 167 8.32 6.68 -6.48
C GLU A 167 7.96 5.40 -5.71
N PHE A 168 6.66 5.14 -5.59
CA PHE A 168 6.20 3.82 -5.19
C PHE A 168 6.37 2.84 -6.34
N VAL A 169 6.90 1.66 -6.03
CA VAL A 169 6.99 0.55 -7.00
C VAL A 169 5.60 0.24 -7.57
N HIS A 170 4.56 0.39 -6.76
CA HIS A 170 3.19 0.07 -7.13
C HIS A 170 2.17 1.09 -6.59
N ARG A 171 1.38 1.65 -7.52
CA ARG A 171 0.33 2.64 -7.23
C ARG A 171 -0.70 2.17 -6.21
N THR A 172 -1.05 0.88 -6.18
CA THR A 172 -2.03 0.37 -5.21
C THR A 172 -1.61 0.60 -3.76
N PHE A 173 -0.32 0.45 -3.43
CA PHE A 173 0.17 0.73 -2.07
C PHE A 173 0.28 2.22 -1.81
N GLN A 174 0.64 3.02 -2.82
CA GLN A 174 0.56 4.48 -2.74
C GLN A 174 -0.87 4.92 -2.41
N ASP A 175 -1.86 4.48 -3.19
CA ASP A 175 -3.26 4.82 -2.99
C ASP A 175 -3.76 4.37 -1.60
N TYR A 176 -3.36 3.18 -1.15
CA TYR A 176 -3.75 2.66 0.17
C TYR A 176 -3.18 3.49 1.32
N LEU A 177 -1.86 3.71 1.31
CA LEU A 177 -1.17 4.45 2.35
C LEU A 177 -1.56 5.93 2.37
N GLY A 178 -1.71 6.54 1.19
CA GLY A 178 -2.13 7.93 1.07
C GLY A 178 -3.61 8.13 1.41
N ALA A 179 -4.49 7.16 1.11
CA ALA A 179 -5.87 7.18 1.59
C ALA A 179 -5.94 7.10 3.12
N ARG A 180 -5.13 6.23 3.74
CA ARG A 180 -5.04 6.14 5.21
C ARG A 180 -4.59 7.46 5.83
N ALA A 181 -3.56 8.09 5.25
CA ALA A 181 -3.09 9.41 5.69
C ALA A 181 -4.15 10.51 5.53
N ALA A 182 -4.88 10.53 4.42
CA ALA A 182 -5.95 11.51 4.18
C ALA A 182 -7.08 11.39 5.21
N VAL A 183 -7.43 10.17 5.62
CA VAL A 183 -8.41 9.91 6.68
C VAL A 183 -7.87 10.36 8.04
N GLU A 184 -6.62 10.02 8.37
CA GLU A 184 -5.97 10.41 9.63
C GLU A 184 -5.86 11.94 9.77
N ASP A 185 -5.57 12.65 8.68
CA ASP A 185 -5.51 14.12 8.63
C ASP A 185 -6.91 14.78 8.61
N GLY A 186 -7.99 14.00 8.48
CA GLY A 186 -9.37 14.52 8.40
C GLY A 186 -9.67 15.25 7.09
N ASP A 187 -8.90 15.01 6.03
CA ASP A 187 -8.99 15.68 4.72
C ASP A 187 -10.17 15.14 3.86
N PHE A 188 -11.34 14.91 4.47
CA PHE A 188 -12.55 14.40 3.79
C PHE A 188 -13.02 15.32 2.66
N GLY A 189 -12.90 16.63 2.85
CA GLY A 189 -13.20 17.61 1.79
C GLY A 189 -12.29 17.47 0.57
N LEU A 190 -11.03 17.06 0.74
CA LEU A 190 -10.14 16.77 -0.39
C LEU A 190 -10.61 15.54 -1.16
N LEU A 191 -10.96 14.47 -0.44
CA LEU A 191 -11.48 13.23 -1.04
C LEU A 191 -12.79 13.48 -1.81
N ALA A 192 -13.74 14.19 -1.20
CA ALA A 192 -15.03 14.51 -1.82
C ALA A 192 -14.89 15.43 -3.05
N ARG A 193 -14.00 16.44 -2.97
CA ARG A 193 -13.73 17.33 -4.11
C ARG A 193 -13.12 16.59 -5.29
N ASN A 194 -12.27 15.59 -5.06
CA ASN A 194 -11.63 14.86 -6.17
C ASN A 194 -12.45 13.63 -6.63
N ALA A 195 -13.65 13.40 -6.10
CA ALA A 195 -14.44 12.20 -6.39
C ALA A 195 -14.90 12.08 -7.86
N PHE A 196 -14.93 13.18 -8.61
CA PHE A 196 -15.24 13.15 -10.04
C PHE A 196 -14.07 12.56 -10.87
N ASP A 197 -12.84 12.65 -10.36
CA ASP A 197 -11.66 12.15 -11.04
C ASP A 197 -11.53 10.63 -10.87
N SER A 198 -11.48 9.92 -12.00
CA SER A 198 -11.25 8.48 -12.03
C SER A 198 -9.95 8.06 -11.33
N GLN A 199 -8.94 8.92 -11.31
CA GLN A 199 -7.65 8.64 -10.66
C GLN A 199 -7.75 8.54 -9.13
N TRP A 200 -8.78 9.16 -8.55
CA TRP A 200 -9.05 9.14 -7.11
C TRP A 200 -10.01 8.03 -6.67
N SER A 201 -10.58 7.28 -7.62
CA SER A 201 -11.60 6.27 -7.32
C SER A 201 -11.08 5.18 -6.37
N ASP A 202 -9.84 4.69 -6.57
CA ASP A 202 -9.25 3.70 -5.67
C ASP A 202 -8.89 4.31 -4.31
N VAL A 203 -8.32 5.53 -4.29
CA VAL A 203 -8.00 6.28 -3.06
C VAL A 203 -9.25 6.47 -2.20
N ILE A 204 -10.38 6.89 -2.79
CA ILE A 204 -11.64 7.12 -2.07
C ILE A 204 -12.20 5.81 -1.53
N ARG A 205 -12.19 4.73 -2.33
CA ARG A 205 -12.62 3.40 -1.86
C ARG A 205 -11.79 2.92 -0.67
N MET A 206 -10.48 3.15 -0.71
CA MET A 206 -9.57 2.82 0.39
C MET A 206 -9.78 3.72 1.61
N ALA A 207 -10.06 5.01 1.40
CA ALA A 207 -10.37 5.94 2.48
C ALA A 207 -11.65 5.54 3.23
N VAL A 208 -12.70 5.14 2.51
CA VAL A 208 -13.94 4.61 3.12
C VAL A 208 -13.65 3.37 3.98
N ALA A 209 -12.73 2.50 3.53
CA ALA A 209 -12.33 1.33 4.31
C ALA A 209 -11.57 1.72 5.59
N HIS A 210 -10.63 2.65 5.49
CA HIS A 210 -9.84 3.15 6.62
C HIS A 210 -10.63 3.96 7.65
N ALA A 211 -11.67 4.66 7.21
CA ALA A 211 -12.43 5.57 8.06
C ALA A 211 -13.18 4.84 9.18
N ARG A 212 -13.08 5.37 10.39
CA ARG A 212 -13.89 4.94 11.55
C ARG A 212 -15.37 5.23 11.29
N PRO A 213 -16.32 4.61 12.01
CA PRO A 213 -17.75 4.74 11.70
C PRO A 213 -18.26 6.18 11.54
N ARG A 214 -17.78 7.11 12.39
CA ARG A 214 -18.15 8.53 12.30
C ARG A 214 -17.54 9.24 11.09
N GLU A 215 -16.23 9.10 10.90
CA GLU A 215 -15.48 9.65 9.76
C GLU A 215 -16.05 9.14 8.44
N ARG A 216 -16.41 7.86 8.39
CA ARG A 216 -17.02 7.22 7.23
C ARG A 216 -18.38 7.82 6.92
N ALA A 217 -19.23 8.01 7.93
CA ALA A 217 -20.53 8.66 7.74
C ALA A 217 -20.36 10.08 7.17
N THR A 218 -19.39 10.85 7.68
CA THR A 218 -19.05 12.17 7.14
C THR A 218 -18.59 12.09 5.67
N LEU A 219 -17.63 11.21 5.37
CA LEU A 219 -17.11 11.05 4.00
C LEU A 219 -18.22 10.64 3.01
N LEU A 220 -19.08 9.69 3.40
CA LEU A 220 -20.20 9.25 2.55
C LEU A 220 -21.24 10.35 2.33
N ALA A 221 -21.51 11.17 3.36
CA ALA A 221 -22.39 12.33 3.22
C ALA A 221 -21.81 13.37 2.25
N ASP A 222 -20.51 13.68 2.38
CA ASP A 222 -19.82 14.62 1.49
C ASP A 222 -19.78 14.12 0.03
N LEU A 223 -19.56 12.82 -0.17
CA LEU A 223 -19.61 12.18 -1.49
C LEU A 223 -21.03 12.24 -2.09
N THR A 224 -22.06 11.98 -1.28
CA THR A 224 -23.47 12.04 -1.74
C THR A 224 -23.83 13.46 -2.19
N LYS A 225 -23.48 14.47 -1.38
CA LYS A 225 -23.69 15.87 -1.72
C LYS A 225 -22.96 16.26 -3.01
N SER A 226 -21.69 15.88 -3.14
CA SER A 226 -20.90 16.10 -4.35
C SER A 226 -21.54 15.45 -5.60
N ALA A 227 -22.17 14.28 -5.44
CA ALA A 227 -22.87 13.59 -6.52
C ALA A 227 -24.22 14.20 -6.92
N GLU A 228 -24.87 14.96 -6.03
CA GLU A 228 -26.09 15.72 -6.33
C GLU A 228 -25.76 17.00 -7.11
N GLU A 229 -24.65 17.64 -6.77
CA GLU A 229 -24.16 18.85 -7.44
C GLU A 229 -23.51 18.56 -8.81
N THR A 230 -23.08 17.32 -9.04
CA THR A 230 -22.42 16.90 -10.28
C THR A 230 -23.39 16.19 -11.23
N SER A 231 -23.65 16.77 -12.40
CA SER A 231 -24.51 16.16 -13.42
C SER A 231 -23.75 15.18 -14.34
N GLY A 232 -24.48 14.25 -14.96
CA GLY A 232 -23.95 13.34 -15.98
C GLY A 232 -23.13 12.16 -15.43
N THR A 233 -22.21 11.65 -16.24
CA THR A 233 -21.43 10.42 -15.95
C THR A 233 -20.52 10.56 -14.73
N ALA A 234 -20.03 11.78 -14.45
CA ALA A 234 -19.24 12.07 -13.26
C ALA A 234 -20.07 11.92 -11.96
N GLY A 235 -21.32 12.41 -11.94
CA GLY A 235 -22.23 12.22 -10.80
C GLY A 235 -22.54 10.75 -10.53
N THR A 236 -22.81 9.96 -11.58
CA THR A 236 -23.01 8.51 -11.46
C THR A 236 -21.78 7.82 -10.87
N ARG A 237 -20.56 8.24 -11.25
CA ARG A 237 -19.31 7.68 -10.71
C ARG A 237 -19.19 7.95 -9.21
N ILE A 238 -19.46 9.17 -8.77
CA ILE A 238 -19.38 9.53 -7.35
C ILE A 238 -20.38 8.69 -6.52
N ARG A 239 -21.59 8.43 -7.04
CA ARG A 239 -22.58 7.55 -6.38
C ARG A 239 -22.13 6.10 -6.25
N LEU A 240 -21.20 5.64 -7.09
CA LEU A 240 -20.62 4.28 -6.99
C LEU A 240 -19.45 4.22 -5.99
N LEU A 241 -19.06 5.37 -5.43
CA LEU A 241 -18.04 5.52 -4.39
C LEU A 241 -18.65 5.76 -3.01
N ALA A 242 -19.83 6.37 -2.95
CA ALA A 242 -20.69 6.46 -1.76
C ALA A 242 -21.36 5.11 -1.46
#